data_AF-A0A1I2FXH8-F1
#
_entry.id   AF-A0A1I2FXH8-F1
#
_cell.length_a   1.000
_cell.length_b   1.000
_cell.length_c   1.000
_cell.angle_alpha   90.00
_cell.angle_beta   90.00
_cell.angle_gamma   90.00
#
_symmetry.space_group_name_H-M   'P 1'
#
loop_
_entity.id
_entity.type
_entity.pdbx_description
1 polymer ?
#
loop_
_entity_poly.entity_id
_entity_poly.type
_entity_poly.pdbx_seq_one_letter_code
_entity_poly.pdbx_strand_id
1 'polypeptide(L)'
;MILVIENLAWLIATVKLSSIFDTTDRAKLKDLSEVMDCLNGKFGRDTVVFAAQKTSHDWQPKFERRSPNFTTDWRDMPKIQLD
;
A
#
# COMPACT_ATOMS: atom_id res chain seq x y z
N MET A 1 43.11 2.96 9.10
CA MET A 1 43.04 2.55 7.68
C MET A 1 42.46 1.15 7.48
N ILE A 2 42.69 0.18 8.40
CA ILE A 2 42.05 -1.16 8.34
C ILE A 2 40.57 -1.13 8.77
N LEU A 3 40.19 -0.29 9.74
CA LEU A 3 38.82 -0.21 10.27
C LEU A 3 37.77 0.41 9.34
N VAL A 4 38.14 1.05 8.23
CA VAL A 4 37.19 1.70 7.31
C VAL A 4 36.66 0.71 6.26
N ILE A 5 37.43 -0.32 5.91
CA ILE A 5 37.10 -1.28 4.85
C ILE A 5 36.07 -2.30 5.34
N GLU A 6 36.15 -2.73 6.60
CA GLU A 6 35.19 -3.68 7.19
C GLU A 6 33.78 -3.10 7.26
N ASN A 7 33.64 -1.80 7.55
CA ASN A 7 32.33 -1.15 7.69
C ASN A 7 31.56 -1.02 6.37
N LEU A 8 32.27 -0.90 5.23
CA LEU A 8 31.64 -0.79 3.91
C LEU A 8 31.06 -2.15 3.44
N ALA A 9 31.71 -3.25 3.81
CA ALA A 9 31.25 -4.61 3.51
C ALA A 9 29.94 -4.97 4.24
N TRP A 10 29.74 -4.44 5.45
CA TRP A 10 28.48 -4.59 6.19
C TRP A 10 27.35 -3.72 5.65
N LEU A 11 27.67 -2.55 5.08
CA LEU A 11 26.68 -1.63 4.50
C LEU A 11 26.01 -2.22 3.25
N ILE A 12 26.76 -2.92 2.40
CA ILE A 12 26.22 -3.60 1.19
C ILE A 12 25.42 -4.86 1.53
N ALA A 13 25.75 -5.56 2.63
CA ALA A 13 25.05 -6.78 3.06
C ALA A 13 23.66 -6.48 3.67
N THR A 14 23.45 -5.27 4.20
CA THR A 14 22.19 -4.90 4.89
C THR A 14 21.07 -4.46 3.92
N VAL A 15 21.40 -4.04 2.68
CA VAL A 15 20.40 -3.50 1.73
C VAL A 15 19.90 -4.55 0.73
N LYS A 16 19.63 -5.79 1.17
CA LYS A 16 18.89 -6.72 0.32
C LYS A 16 17.94 -7.63 1.06
N LEU A 17 16.95 -7.01 1.69
CA LEU A 17 15.66 -7.65 1.97
C LEU A 17 14.61 -7.38 0.88
N SER A 18 15.01 -6.87 -0.30
CA SER A 18 14.08 -6.56 -1.41
C SER A 18 13.75 -7.75 -2.32
N SER A 19 14.40 -8.90 -2.10
CA SER A 19 14.37 -10.06 -3.00
C SER A 19 13.44 -11.18 -2.56
N ILE A 20 12.88 -11.12 -1.35
CA ILE A 20 12.20 -12.28 -0.73
C ILE A 20 10.84 -12.58 -1.37
N PHE A 21 10.26 -11.63 -2.11
CA PHE A 21 9.01 -11.82 -2.86
C PHE A 21 9.17 -11.56 -4.36
N ASP A 22 10.39 -11.55 -4.90
CA ASP A 22 10.60 -11.23 -6.31
C ASP A 22 10.50 -12.47 -7.20
N THR A 23 9.27 -12.83 -7.56
CA THR A 23 8.95 -13.80 -8.63
C THR A 23 8.64 -13.11 -9.96
N THR A 24 8.88 -11.80 -10.06
CA THR A 24 8.31 -10.96 -11.11
C THR A 24 9.34 -10.66 -12.19
N ASP A 25 9.04 -11.07 -13.42
CA ASP A 25 9.87 -10.76 -14.59
C ASP A 25 9.75 -9.27 -14.97
N ARG A 26 10.70 -8.46 -14.50
CA ARG A 26 10.72 -7.00 -14.70
C ARG A 26 10.92 -6.61 -16.17
N ALA A 27 11.56 -7.45 -16.97
CA ALA A 27 11.76 -7.17 -18.38
C ALA A 27 10.42 -7.22 -19.13
N LYS A 28 9.63 -8.27 -18.92
CA LYS A 28 8.30 -8.40 -19.52
C LYS A 28 7.33 -7.31 -19.05
N LEU A 29 7.39 -6.95 -17.77
CA LEU A 29 6.57 -5.85 -17.24
C LEU A 29 6.90 -4.51 -17.87
N LYS A 30 8.19 -4.25 -18.15
CA LYS A 30 8.63 -3.05 -18.82
C LYS A 30 8.06 -2.97 -20.24
N ASP A 31 8.21 -4.01 -21.03
CA ASP A 31 7.71 -4.06 -22.39
C ASP A 31 6.17 -3.90 -22.43
N LEU A 32 5.46 -4.56 -21.51
CA LEU A 32 4.02 -4.44 -21.38
C LEU A 32 3.58 -3.01 -21.01
N SER A 33 4.29 -2.37 -20.07
CA SER A 33 4.00 -0.98 -19.67
C SER A 33 4.22 -0.01 -20.83
N GLU A 34 5.28 -0.17 -21.61
CA GLU A 34 5.56 0.70 -22.77
C GLU A 34 4.47 0.58 -23.85
N VAL A 35 4.01 -0.64 -24.13
CA VAL A 35 2.89 -0.86 -25.08
C VAL A 35 1.61 -0.21 -24.56
N MET A 36 1.33 -0.36 -23.27
CA MET A 36 0.17 0.21 -22.62
C MET A 36 0.18 1.75 -22.64
N ASP A 37 1.34 2.37 -22.39
CA ASP A 37 1.53 3.82 -22.48
C ASP A 37 1.32 4.32 -23.92
N CYS A 38 1.82 3.59 -24.92
CA CYS A 38 1.59 3.92 -26.33
C CYS A 38 0.10 3.86 -26.71
N LEU A 39 -0.63 2.86 -26.21
CA LEU A 39 -2.07 2.73 -26.43
C LEU A 39 -2.84 3.86 -25.73
N ASN A 40 -2.53 4.14 -24.47
CA ASN A 40 -3.16 5.23 -23.71
C ASN A 40 -2.85 6.61 -24.32
N GLY A 41 -1.67 6.81 -24.91
CA GLY A 41 -1.33 8.04 -25.63
C GLY A 41 -2.15 8.25 -26.91
N LYS A 42 -2.59 7.17 -27.57
CA LYS A 42 -3.35 7.23 -28.83
C LYS A 42 -4.86 7.27 -28.64
N PHE A 43 -5.38 6.53 -27.66
CA PHE A 43 -6.83 6.36 -27.47
C PHE A 43 -7.41 7.19 -26.33
N GLY A 44 -6.56 7.85 -25.53
CA GLY A 44 -6.94 8.65 -24.38
C GLY A 44 -6.42 8.07 -23.06
N ARG A 45 -6.23 8.95 -22.07
CA ARG A 45 -5.69 8.58 -20.75
C ARG A 45 -6.58 7.52 -20.08
N ASP A 46 -5.95 6.49 -19.53
CA ASP A 46 -6.58 5.37 -18.81
C ASP A 46 -7.56 4.50 -19.64
N THR A 47 -7.39 4.47 -20.97
CA THR A 47 -8.19 3.58 -21.84
C THR A 47 -7.89 2.10 -21.55
N VAL A 48 -6.63 1.77 -21.34
CA VAL A 48 -6.14 0.45 -20.95
C VAL A 48 -5.54 0.58 -19.56
N VAL A 49 -6.06 -0.20 -18.61
CA VAL A 49 -5.58 -0.29 -17.22
C VAL A 49 -5.37 -1.76 -16.84
N PHE A 50 -4.44 -2.04 -15.94
CA PHE A 50 -4.29 -3.40 -15.43
C PHE A 50 -5.59 -3.83 -14.74
N ALA A 51 -6.05 -5.05 -15.01
CA ALA A 51 -7.27 -5.58 -14.40
C ALA A 51 -7.17 -5.60 -12.86
N ALA A 52 -5.98 -5.84 -12.32
CA ALA A 52 -5.69 -5.78 -10.88
C ALA A 52 -5.78 -4.35 -10.30
N GLN A 53 -5.43 -3.32 -11.09
CA GLN A 53 -5.48 -1.92 -10.69
C GLN A 53 -6.92 -1.38 -10.69
N LYS A 54 -7.79 -1.88 -11.58
CA LYS A 54 -9.21 -1.49 -11.65
C LYS A 54 -10.08 -2.23 -10.62
N THR A 55 -9.53 -2.49 -9.44
CA THR A 55 -10.33 -2.94 -8.30
C THR A 55 -10.96 -1.70 -7.68
N SER A 56 -12.11 -1.29 -8.21
CA SER A 56 -12.98 -0.30 -7.58
C SER A 56 -13.53 -0.89 -6.29
N HIS A 57 -12.71 -0.90 -5.25
CA HIS A 57 -13.15 -1.09 -3.89
C HIS A 57 -12.57 0.09 -3.13
N ASP A 58 -13.29 1.21 -3.18
CA ASP A 58 -13.13 2.25 -2.17
C ASP A 58 -13.34 1.55 -0.83
N TRP A 59 -12.23 1.24 -0.16
CA TRP A 59 -12.25 0.62 1.15
C TRP A 59 -12.95 1.60 2.10
N GLN A 60 -14.25 1.40 2.26
CA GLN A 60 -15.06 2.20 3.14
C GLN A 60 -14.79 1.72 4.57
N PRO A 61 -14.36 2.60 5.49
CA PRO A 61 -14.22 2.22 6.88
C PRO A 61 -15.57 1.78 7.42
N LYS A 62 -15.70 0.49 7.75
CA LYS A 62 -16.92 -0.11 8.25
C LYS A 62 -16.98 0.06 9.77
N PHE A 63 -17.64 1.11 10.24
CA PHE A 63 -17.80 1.41 11.67
C PHE A 63 -18.88 0.57 12.36
N GLU A 64 -18.91 -0.75 12.11
CA GLU A 64 -19.94 -1.65 12.67
C GLU A 64 -19.91 -1.78 14.20
N ARG A 65 -18.79 -1.41 14.82
CA ARG A 65 -18.61 -1.45 16.28
C ARG A 65 -18.06 -0.14 16.82
N ARG A 66 -18.64 0.99 16.42
CA ARG A 66 -18.34 2.27 17.08
C ARG A 66 -18.84 2.21 18.52
N SER A 67 -17.97 2.46 19.48
CA SER A 67 -18.39 2.72 20.85
C SER A 67 -19.27 3.98 20.89
N PRO A 68 -20.22 4.08 21.82
CA PRO A 68 -20.93 5.31 22.09
C PRO A 68 -19.95 6.47 22.37
N ASN A 69 -20.38 7.68 22.10
CA ASN A 69 -19.56 8.89 22.17
C ASN A 69 -19.41 9.38 23.62
N PHE A 70 -18.73 8.62 24.47
CA PHE A 70 -18.63 8.90 25.90
C PHE A 70 -18.00 10.27 26.26
N THR A 71 -17.22 10.85 25.36
CA THR A 71 -16.54 12.14 25.59
C THR A 71 -17.19 13.31 24.87
N THR A 72 -18.10 13.06 23.92
CA THR A 72 -18.69 14.10 23.06
C THR A 72 -20.21 14.18 23.11
N ASP A 73 -20.90 13.18 23.69
CA ASP A 73 -22.35 13.22 23.92
C ASP A 73 -22.70 12.68 25.32
N TRP A 74 -23.30 13.55 26.15
CA TRP A 74 -23.77 13.19 27.49
C TRP A 74 -24.90 12.16 27.49
N ARG A 75 -25.61 11.99 26.35
CA ARG A 75 -26.71 11.02 26.21
C ARG A 75 -26.22 9.58 26.09
N ASP A 76 -24.97 9.41 25.68
CA ASP A 76 -24.32 8.10 25.51
C ASP A 76 -23.66 7.60 26.81
N MET A 77 -23.73 8.37 27.90
CA MET A 77 -23.18 7.95 29.19
C MET A 77 -24.08 6.90 29.87
N PRO A 78 -23.49 5.80 30.39
CA PRO A 78 -24.24 4.81 31.14
C PRO A 78 -24.83 5.43 32.41
N LYS A 79 -26.16 5.30 32.58
CA LYS A 79 -26.87 5.76 33.77
C LYS A 79 -26.86 4.67 34.82
N ILE A 80 -26.45 5.01 36.03
CA ILE A 80 -26.60 4.14 37.20
C ILE A 80 -28.04 4.24 37.71
N GLN A 81 -28.72 3.11 37.89
CA GLN A 81 -29.93 3.04 38.69
C GLN A 81 -29.51 2.69 40.11
N LEU A 82 -29.81 3.58 41.05
CA LEU A 82 -29.68 3.33 42.48
C LEU A 82 -31.03 2.73 42.92
N ASP A 83 -31.02 1.46 43.30
CA ASP A 83 -32.11 0.78 44.02
C ASP A 83 -32.10 1.17 45.51
#